data_AF-A0A9E5M6W7-F1
#
_entry.id   AF-A0A9E5M6W7-F1
#
_cell.length_a   1.000
_cell.length_b   1.000
_cell.length_c   1.000
_cell.angle_alpha   90.00
_cell.angle_beta   90.00
_cell.angle_gamma   90.00
#
_symmetry.space_group_name_H-M   'P 1'
#
loop_
_entity.id
_entity.type
_entity.pdbx_description
1 polymer ?
#
loop_
_entity_poly.entity_id
_entity_poly.type
_entity_poly.pdbx_seq_one_letter_code
_entity_poly.pdbx_strand_id
1 'polypeptide(L)'
;MARAKAVPKKILLSRLDQWSARFNLDSDPYLSSIRQAIGSSASLDFWSSLEPDDYLPRPLATAGNLQVRIAKYAAIIRNVTVFLPVGITWKAISEATTTFAEFTSTNAASPVNFLEFWQNGYGVLDEKWRIGNVAELDFWIIIAIIFLTILSTVLLNSGRAISQKQQSEIDRERQVISFELKSFFAIPRNVSKKGVDESLAKALRNLTSATEAISIAAMNLRTSVRVQPELQEIQTEVSSFHKRLGEILKVTRE
;
A
#
# COMPACT_ATOMS: atom_id res chain seq x y z
N MET A 1 -0.84 -17.34 21.27
CA MET A 1 -0.76 -15.96 20.74
C MET A 1 -0.60 -15.00 21.92
N ALA A 2 0.53 -14.32 22.03
CA ALA A 2 0.75 -13.35 23.10
C ALA A 2 -0.23 -12.18 22.94
N ARG A 3 -1.05 -11.91 23.97
CA ARG A 3 -1.90 -10.72 24.00
C ARG A 3 -0.99 -9.49 23.96
N ALA A 4 -0.95 -8.78 22.83
CA ALA A 4 -0.24 -7.52 22.72
C ALA A 4 -0.75 -6.59 23.83
N LYS A 5 0.17 -6.10 24.67
CA LYS A 5 -0.16 -5.20 25.77
C LYS A 5 -0.74 -3.92 25.18
N ALA A 6 -1.93 -3.53 25.63
CA ALA A 6 -2.60 -2.31 25.20
C ALA A 6 -1.67 -1.10 25.28
N VAL A 7 -1.48 -0.37 24.17
CA VAL A 7 -0.71 0.87 24.16
C VAL A 7 -1.42 1.89 25.05
N PRO A 8 -0.73 2.51 26.03
CA PRO A 8 -1.33 3.53 26.87
C PRO A 8 -1.89 4.69 26.04
N LYS A 9 -3.12 5.11 26.33
CA LYS A 9 -3.83 6.20 25.66
C LYS A 9 -2.98 7.45 25.43
N LYS A 10 -2.25 7.92 26.46
CA LYS A 10 -1.41 9.12 26.39
C LYS A 10 -0.28 8.96 25.36
N ILE A 11 0.31 7.77 25.28
CA ILE A 11 1.40 7.48 24.35
C ILE A 11 0.88 7.47 22.92
N LEU A 12 -0.26 6.81 22.67
CA LEU A 12 -0.88 6.77 21.36
C LEU A 12 -1.24 8.17 20.84
N LEU A 13 -1.87 9.01 21.67
CA LEU A 13 -2.16 10.40 21.31
C LEU A 13 -0.89 11.18 20.98
N SER A 14 0.15 11.08 21.82
CA SER A 14 1.42 11.77 21.56
C SER A 14 2.10 11.33 20.26
N ARG A 15 2.01 10.04 19.90
CA ARG A 15 2.54 9.52 18.63
C ARG A 15 1.75 10.03 17.43
N LEU A 16 0.42 10.07 17.52
CA LEU A 16 -0.45 10.62 16.49
C LEU A 16 -0.18 12.11 16.25
N ASP A 17 0.03 12.88 17.31
CA ASP A 17 0.33 14.32 17.22
C ASP A 17 1.73 14.56 16.61
N GLN A 18 2.73 13.79 17.03
CA GLN A 18 4.07 13.88 16.43
C GLN A 18 4.06 13.51 14.95
N TRP A 19 3.36 12.44 14.59
CA TRP A 19 3.26 11.98 13.22
C TRP A 19 2.51 12.98 12.33
N SER A 20 1.39 13.53 12.81
CA SER A 20 0.65 14.52 12.02
C SER A 20 1.43 15.82 11.83
N ALA A 21 2.06 16.33 12.89
CA ALA A 21 2.86 17.55 12.80
C ALA A 21 4.02 17.39 11.83
N ARG A 22 4.68 16.22 11.83
CA ARG A 22 5.79 15.92 10.91
C ARG A 22 5.37 15.97 9.44
N PHE A 23 4.15 15.55 9.13
CA PHE A 23 3.64 15.46 7.76
C PHE A 23 2.64 16.57 7.41
N ASN A 24 2.46 17.58 8.27
CA ASN A 24 1.46 18.65 8.13
C ASN A 24 0.02 18.12 7.95
N LEU A 25 -0.36 17.10 8.72
CA LEU A 25 -1.67 16.43 8.65
C LEU A 25 -2.60 16.85 9.80
N ASP A 26 -2.33 17.96 10.48
CA ASP A 26 -3.11 18.35 11.66
C ASP A 26 -4.56 18.72 11.36
N SER A 27 -4.83 19.17 10.13
CA SER A 27 -6.18 19.45 9.63
C SER A 27 -6.89 18.24 9.01
N ASP A 28 -6.28 17.05 9.07
CA ASP A 28 -6.89 15.85 8.51
C ASP A 28 -8.18 15.46 9.29
N PRO A 29 -9.35 15.32 8.63
CA PRO A 29 -10.61 15.02 9.30
C PRO A 29 -10.63 13.66 10.01
N TYR A 30 -9.91 12.67 9.48
CA TYR A 30 -9.85 11.34 10.07
C TYR A 30 -8.95 11.32 11.31
N LEU A 31 -7.79 11.97 11.26
CA LEU A 31 -6.90 12.07 12.41
C LEU A 31 -7.52 12.89 13.55
N SER A 32 -8.17 14.00 13.24
CA SER A 32 -8.84 14.84 14.25
C SER A 32 -9.96 14.09 14.97
N SER A 33 -10.79 13.35 14.23
CA SER A 33 -11.87 12.52 14.78
C SER A 33 -11.36 11.33 15.60
N ILE A 34 -10.27 10.67 15.18
CA ILE A 34 -9.60 9.64 15.99
C ILE A 34 -9.05 10.21 17.30
N ARG A 35 -8.36 11.35 17.26
CA ARG A 35 -7.82 11.98 18.48
C ARG A 35 -8.94 12.30 19.46
N GLN A 36 -10.07 12.82 18.96
CA GLN A 36 -11.25 13.07 19.77
C GLN A 36 -11.82 11.77 20.35
N ALA A 37 -11.94 10.70 19.55
CA ALA A 37 -12.46 9.41 20.00
C ALA A 37 -11.57 8.76 21.07
N ILE A 38 -10.26 8.78 20.88
CA ILE A 38 -9.29 8.30 21.87
C ILE A 38 -9.35 9.18 23.14
N GLY A 39 -9.39 10.51 22.97
CA GLY A 39 -9.44 11.52 24.03
C GLY A 39 -10.69 11.48 24.91
N SER A 40 -11.86 11.34 24.30
CA SER A 40 -13.15 11.23 24.99
C SER A 40 -13.53 9.79 25.37
N SER A 41 -12.85 8.79 24.81
CA SER A 41 -13.25 7.37 24.86
C SER A 41 -14.67 7.11 24.34
N ALA A 42 -15.16 7.95 23.44
CA ALA A 42 -16.50 7.84 22.86
C ALA A 42 -16.49 7.00 21.57
N SER A 43 -17.64 6.38 21.24
CA SER A 43 -17.88 5.69 19.96
C SER A 43 -16.87 4.60 19.59
N LEU A 44 -16.23 3.96 20.58
CA LEU A 44 -15.14 3.01 20.36
C LEU A 44 -15.58 1.80 19.50
N ASP A 45 -16.84 1.37 19.63
CA ASP A 45 -17.40 0.29 18.83
C ASP A 45 -17.42 0.63 17.33
N PHE A 46 -17.80 1.86 16.99
CA PHE A 46 -17.75 2.36 15.61
C PHE A 46 -16.31 2.36 15.09
N TRP A 47 -15.36 2.93 15.84
CA TRP A 47 -13.95 2.99 15.45
C TRP A 47 -13.28 1.61 15.36
N SER A 48 -13.74 0.63 16.13
CA SER A 48 -13.28 -0.77 16.05
C SER A 48 -13.73 -1.50 14.79
N SER A 49 -14.82 -1.04 14.16
CA SER A 49 -15.34 -1.62 12.92
C SER A 49 -14.65 -1.08 11.66
N LEU A 50 -13.93 0.04 11.79
CA LEU A 50 -13.19 0.66 10.69
C LEU A 50 -11.77 0.10 10.62
N GLU A 51 -11.28 -0.10 9.39
CA GLU A 51 -9.91 -0.50 9.12
C GLU A 51 -9.01 0.74 8.99
N PRO A 52 -8.10 1.05 9.93
CA PRO A 52 -7.30 2.28 9.87
C PRO A 52 -6.39 2.38 8.64
N ASP A 53 -6.00 1.26 8.03
CA ASP A 53 -5.14 1.26 6.84
C ASP A 53 -5.78 1.94 5.62
N ASP A 54 -7.11 1.93 5.55
CA ASP A 54 -7.90 2.49 4.45
C ASP A 54 -8.09 4.00 4.57
N TYR A 55 -8.20 4.50 5.81
CA TYR A 55 -8.54 5.89 6.08
C TYR A 55 -7.34 6.74 6.55
N LEU A 56 -6.27 6.12 7.04
CA LEU A 56 -5.07 6.86 7.42
C LEU A 56 -4.49 7.59 6.21
N PRO A 57 -4.22 8.91 6.33
CA PRO A 57 -3.62 9.67 5.24
C PRO A 57 -2.27 9.10 4.83
N ARG A 58 -1.95 9.21 3.54
CA ARG A 58 -0.72 8.70 2.93
C ARG A 58 0.17 9.87 2.53
N PRO A 59 0.99 10.41 3.45
CA PRO A 59 1.89 11.49 3.10
C PRO A 59 2.91 11.03 2.06
N LEU A 60 3.28 11.95 1.17
CA LEU A 60 4.21 11.68 0.08
C LEU A 60 5.64 12.04 0.50
N ALA A 61 6.59 11.22 0.08
CA ALA A 61 8.00 11.51 0.22
C ALA A 61 8.38 12.81 -0.51
N THR A 62 9.10 13.67 0.19
CA THR A 62 9.60 14.95 -0.33
C THR A 62 11.11 14.93 -0.61
N ALA A 63 11.83 13.98 -0.01
CA ALA A 63 13.24 13.78 -0.25
C ALA A 63 13.48 13.33 -1.70
N GLY A 64 14.56 13.82 -2.30
CA GLY A 64 14.89 13.56 -3.70
C GLY A 64 14.13 14.44 -4.71
N ASN A 65 13.10 15.20 -4.30
CA ASN A 65 12.34 16.07 -5.21
C ASN A 65 13.21 17.09 -5.94
N LEU A 66 14.18 17.69 -5.25
CA LEU A 66 15.12 18.63 -5.87
C LEU A 66 15.95 17.97 -6.98
N GLN A 67 16.51 16.78 -6.70
CA GLN A 67 17.32 16.03 -7.66
C GLN A 67 16.49 15.62 -8.88
N VAL A 68 15.28 15.11 -8.66
CA VAL A 68 14.33 14.77 -9.74
C VAL A 68 13.98 16.01 -10.56
N ARG A 69 13.79 17.17 -9.93
CA ARG A 69 13.45 18.42 -10.61
C ARG A 69 14.61 18.92 -11.47
N ILE A 70 15.82 18.94 -10.93
CA ILE A 70 17.04 19.32 -11.68
C ILE A 70 17.24 18.36 -12.84
N ALA A 71 17.08 17.05 -12.62
CA ALA A 71 17.20 16.05 -13.67
C ALA A 71 16.22 16.30 -14.84
N LYS A 72 14.96 16.63 -14.52
CA LYS A 72 13.95 16.96 -15.53
C LYS A 72 14.33 18.21 -16.32
N TYR A 73 14.78 19.27 -15.65
CA TYR A 73 15.23 20.48 -16.36
C TYR A 73 16.45 20.22 -17.23
N ALA A 74 17.45 19.48 -16.72
CA ALA A 74 18.62 19.09 -17.49
C ALA A 74 18.24 18.27 -18.74
N ALA A 75 17.27 17.36 -18.63
CA ALA A 75 16.75 16.60 -19.76
C ALA A 75 16.03 17.49 -20.80
N ILE A 76 15.24 18.46 -20.36
CA ILE A 76 14.56 19.42 -21.26
C ILE A 76 15.61 20.25 -22.01
N ILE A 77 16.59 20.82 -21.30
CA ILE A 77 17.67 21.60 -21.90
C ILE A 77 18.42 20.74 -22.92
N ARG A 78 18.83 19.53 -22.53
CA ARG A 78 19.48 18.56 -23.43
C ARG A 78 18.67 18.31 -24.70
N ASN A 79 17.36 18.12 -24.59
CA ASN A 79 16.49 17.85 -25.74
C ASN A 79 16.47 19.01 -26.74
N VAL A 80 16.46 20.25 -26.25
CA VAL A 80 16.50 21.44 -27.12
C VAL A 80 17.90 21.64 -27.70
N THR A 81 18.95 21.48 -26.89
CA THR A 81 20.34 21.70 -27.30
C THR A 81 20.80 20.74 -28.41
N VAL A 82 20.19 19.57 -28.57
CA VAL A 82 20.50 18.64 -29.68
C VAL A 82 20.31 19.27 -31.07
N PHE A 83 19.44 20.27 -31.20
CA PHE A 83 19.22 20.98 -32.47
C PHE A 83 20.19 22.15 -32.70
N LEU A 84 20.93 22.56 -31.67
CA LEU A 84 21.81 23.73 -31.72
C LEU A 84 22.96 23.57 -32.73
N PRO A 85 23.69 22.43 -32.80
CA PRO A 85 24.76 22.23 -33.78
C PRO A 85 24.27 22.39 -35.22
N VAL A 86 23.10 21.81 -35.51
CA VAL A 86 22.46 21.93 -36.83
C VAL A 86 22.15 23.40 -37.13
N GLY A 87 21.53 24.13 -36.19
CA GLY A 87 21.23 25.54 -36.40
C GLY A 87 22.48 26.41 -36.63
N ILE A 88 23.56 26.15 -35.90
CA ILE A 88 24.81 26.89 -36.02
C ILE A 88 25.48 26.61 -37.37
N THR A 89 25.55 25.36 -37.80
CA THR A 89 26.13 24.98 -39.10
C THR A 89 25.36 25.59 -40.27
N TRP A 90 24.02 25.56 -40.26
CA TRP A 90 23.22 26.23 -41.29
C TRP A 90 23.45 27.74 -41.33
N LYS A 91 23.56 28.38 -40.16
CA LYS A 91 23.88 29.81 -40.09
C LYS A 91 25.28 30.09 -40.64
N ALA A 92 26.27 29.30 -40.28
CA ALA A 92 27.63 29.45 -40.78
C ALA A 92 27.72 29.27 -42.30
N ILE A 93 27.01 28.28 -42.85
CA ILE A 93 26.91 28.06 -44.30
C ILE A 93 26.31 29.29 -44.99
N SER A 94 25.24 29.87 -44.42
CA SER A 94 24.62 31.08 -44.97
C SER A 94 25.60 32.25 -45.02
N GLU A 95 26.32 32.52 -43.93
CA GLU A 95 27.30 33.61 -43.84
C GLU A 95 28.49 33.38 -44.79
N ALA A 96 28.99 32.14 -44.85
CA ALA A 96 30.06 31.77 -45.77
C ALA A 96 29.63 31.91 -47.23
N THR A 97 28.39 31.55 -47.57
CA THR A 97 27.86 31.65 -48.94
C THR A 97 27.72 33.11 -49.37
N THR A 98 27.15 33.97 -48.52
CA THR A 98 27.02 35.41 -48.81
C THR A 98 28.39 36.05 -49.02
N THR A 99 29.32 35.82 -48.10
CA THR A 99 30.66 36.42 -48.19
C THR A 99 31.46 35.86 -49.37
N PHE A 100 31.27 34.59 -49.73
CA PHE A 100 31.91 33.99 -50.90
C PHE A 100 31.45 34.61 -52.22
N ALA A 101 30.14 34.92 -52.33
CA ALA A 101 29.61 35.61 -53.50
C ALA A 101 30.23 37.00 -53.67
N GLU A 102 30.40 37.74 -52.57
CA GLU A 102 31.07 39.04 -52.58
C GLU A 102 32.56 38.91 -52.95
N PHE A 103 33.26 37.93 -52.35
CA PHE A 103 34.68 37.67 -52.61
C PHE A 103 34.95 37.33 -54.09
N THR A 104 34.13 36.46 -54.68
CA THR A 104 34.28 36.04 -56.09
C THR A 104 33.93 37.16 -57.07
N SER A 105 32.97 38.04 -56.73
CA SER A 105 32.66 39.22 -57.55
C SER A 105 33.82 40.23 -57.61
N THR A 106 34.59 40.34 -56.52
CA THR A 106 35.73 41.27 -56.42
C THR A 106 37.02 40.66 -56.98
N ASN A 107 37.19 39.34 -56.88
CA ASN A 107 38.42 38.61 -57.23
C ASN A 107 38.23 37.66 -58.42
N ALA A 108 37.56 38.12 -59.48
CA ALA A 108 37.21 37.30 -60.65
C ALA A 108 38.43 36.72 -61.40
N ALA A 109 39.63 37.28 -61.20
CA ALA A 109 40.86 36.85 -61.88
C ALA A 109 41.55 35.62 -61.22
N SER A 110 41.14 35.21 -60.01
CA SER A 110 41.72 34.06 -59.32
C SER A 110 40.63 33.29 -58.56
N PRO A 111 39.94 32.35 -59.24
CA PRO A 111 38.84 31.62 -58.64
C PRO A 111 39.35 30.67 -57.54
N VAL A 112 38.76 30.79 -56.36
CA VAL A 112 39.02 29.91 -55.20
C VAL A 112 37.82 29.00 -54.98
N ASN A 113 38.04 27.75 -54.56
CA ASN A 113 36.95 26.84 -54.20
C ASN A 113 36.23 27.34 -52.93
N PHE A 114 34.90 27.19 -52.89
CA PHE A 114 34.09 27.51 -51.71
C PHE A 114 34.63 26.89 -50.40
N LEU A 115 35.04 25.62 -50.41
CA LEU A 115 35.54 24.98 -49.18
C LEU A 115 36.86 25.59 -48.69
N GLU A 116 37.76 25.92 -49.61
CA GLU A 116 39.01 26.59 -49.29
C GLU A 116 38.77 28.02 -48.78
N PHE A 117 37.81 28.73 -49.40
CA PHE A 117 37.34 30.02 -48.90
C PHE A 117 36.75 29.90 -47.49
N TRP A 118 35.87 28.93 -47.24
CA TRP A 118 35.24 28.75 -45.94
C TRP A 118 36.25 28.35 -44.85
N GLN A 119 37.30 27.64 -45.22
CA GLN A 119 38.40 27.31 -44.32
C GLN A 119 39.26 28.52 -43.98
N ASN A 120 39.61 29.38 -44.94
CA ASN A 120 40.62 30.43 -44.76
C ASN A 120 40.03 31.82 -44.50
N GLY A 121 38.83 32.08 -44.98
CA GLY A 121 38.08 33.34 -44.83
C GLY A 121 38.66 34.55 -45.55
N TYR A 122 39.93 34.52 -45.96
CA TYR A 122 40.62 35.55 -46.76
C TYR A 122 40.45 36.99 -46.24
N GLY A 123 40.27 37.15 -44.92
CA GLY A 123 40.06 38.45 -44.26
C GLY A 123 38.67 39.08 -44.44
N VAL A 124 37.77 38.43 -45.19
CA VAL A 124 36.40 38.89 -45.42
C VAL A 124 35.37 38.12 -44.61
N LEU A 125 35.61 36.83 -44.35
CA LEU A 125 34.76 36.01 -43.49
C LEU A 125 35.24 36.11 -42.03
N ASP A 126 34.33 36.48 -41.13
CA ASP A 126 34.55 36.45 -39.69
C ASP A 126 35.07 35.08 -39.23
N GLU A 127 36.09 35.08 -38.36
CA GLU A 127 36.76 33.85 -37.90
C GLU A 127 35.78 32.85 -37.27
N LYS A 128 34.76 33.34 -36.54
CA LYS A 128 33.73 32.51 -35.90
C LYS A 128 32.88 31.69 -36.88
N TRP A 129 32.81 32.09 -38.15
CA TRP A 129 32.03 31.40 -39.19
C TRP A 129 32.89 30.46 -40.03
N ARG A 130 34.22 30.44 -39.84
CA ARG A 130 35.10 29.51 -40.53
C ARG A 130 34.72 28.08 -40.15
N ILE A 131 34.82 27.17 -41.12
CA ILE A 131 34.37 25.78 -40.95
C ILE A 131 35.04 25.09 -39.75
N GLY A 132 36.31 25.38 -39.47
CA GLY A 132 37.05 24.83 -38.34
C GLY A 132 36.48 25.26 -36.99
N ASN A 133 36.26 26.57 -36.80
CA ASN A 133 35.73 27.11 -35.54
C ASN A 133 34.30 26.64 -35.27
N VAL A 134 33.49 26.54 -36.32
CA VAL A 134 32.11 26.00 -36.24
C VAL A 134 32.14 24.53 -35.85
N ALA A 135 33.00 23.73 -36.47
CA ALA A 135 33.15 22.31 -36.13
C ALA A 135 33.65 22.10 -34.68
N GLU A 136 34.57 22.95 -34.20
CA GLU A 136 35.02 22.91 -32.82
C GLU A 136 33.89 23.27 -31.83
N LEU A 137 33.11 24.31 -32.13
CA LEU A 137 31.96 24.69 -31.31
C LEU A 137 30.93 23.57 -31.23
N ASP A 138 30.60 22.94 -32.36
CA ASP A 138 29.67 21.80 -32.42
C ASP A 138 30.18 20.61 -31.60
N PHE A 139 31.48 20.32 -31.68
CA PHE A 139 32.11 19.27 -30.86
C PHE A 139 31.89 19.52 -29.36
N TRP A 140 32.12 20.75 -28.89
CA TRP A 140 31.89 21.11 -27.49
C TRP A 140 30.41 21.05 -27.10
N ILE A 141 29.49 21.43 -28.00
CA ILE A 141 28.05 21.30 -27.76
C ILE A 141 27.66 19.82 -27.61
N ILE A 142 28.20 18.93 -28.44
CA ILE A 142 27.95 17.48 -28.34
C ILE A 142 28.47 16.94 -27.00
N ILE A 143 29.66 17.33 -26.56
CA ILE A 143 30.19 16.96 -25.24
C ILE A 143 29.24 17.44 -24.13
N ALA A 144 28.76 18.68 -24.20
CA ALA A 144 27.82 19.22 -23.23
C ALA A 144 26.49 18.44 -23.20
N ILE A 145 25.98 18.01 -24.35
CA ILE A 145 24.78 17.15 -24.47
C ILE A 145 25.01 15.80 -23.78
N ILE A 146 26.16 15.16 -24.01
CA ILE A 146 26.52 13.89 -23.38
C ILE A 146 26.59 14.07 -21.85
N PHE A 147 27.24 15.13 -21.39
CA PHE A 147 27.32 15.45 -19.97
C PHE A 147 25.94 15.66 -19.34
N LEU A 148 25.07 16.46 -19.98
CA LEU A 148 23.68 16.66 -19.54
C LEU A 148 22.88 15.36 -19.52
N THR A 149 23.15 14.44 -20.44
CA THR A 149 22.51 13.11 -20.50
C THR A 149 22.87 12.28 -19.28
N ILE A 150 24.15 12.21 -18.94
CA ILE A 150 24.63 11.49 -17.76
C ILE A 150 24.09 12.15 -16.49
N LEU A 151 24.21 13.48 -16.38
CA LEU A 151 23.75 14.24 -15.22
C LEU A 151 22.26 14.04 -14.97
N SER A 152 21.42 14.18 -15.99
CA SER A 152 19.97 13.99 -15.87
C SER A 152 19.63 12.56 -15.45
N THR A 153 20.30 11.55 -16.02
CA THR A 153 20.05 10.14 -15.68
C THR A 153 20.44 9.83 -14.23
N VAL A 154 21.63 10.24 -13.80
CA VAL A 154 22.14 9.99 -12.45
C VAL A 154 21.27 10.69 -11.40
N LEU A 155 20.96 11.97 -11.59
CA LEU A 155 20.13 12.73 -10.65
C LEU A 155 18.69 12.20 -10.59
N LEU A 156 18.12 11.75 -11.71
CA LEU A 156 16.78 11.19 -11.73
C LEU A 156 16.71 9.88 -10.95
N ASN A 157 17.67 8.98 -11.20
CA ASN A 157 17.71 7.68 -10.54
C ASN A 157 18.02 7.82 -9.05
N SER A 158 19.00 8.66 -8.69
CA SER A 158 19.33 8.95 -7.29
C SER A 158 18.14 9.57 -6.56
N GLY A 159 17.49 10.57 -7.16
CA GLY A 159 16.33 11.24 -6.56
C GLY A 159 15.15 10.30 -6.35
N ARG A 160 14.87 9.42 -7.33
CA ARG A 160 13.84 8.38 -7.21
C ARG A 160 14.17 7.36 -6.12
N ALA A 161 15.42 6.91 -6.04
CA ALA A 161 15.85 5.95 -5.02
C ALA A 161 15.70 6.53 -3.60
N ILE A 162 16.09 7.80 -3.40
CA ILE A 162 15.93 8.49 -2.12
C ILE A 162 14.44 8.65 -1.78
N SER A 163 13.63 9.10 -2.74
CA SER A 163 12.19 9.27 -2.56
C SER A 163 11.50 7.95 -2.21
N GLN A 164 11.84 6.87 -2.92
CA GLN A 164 11.28 5.53 -2.66
C GLN A 164 11.68 4.99 -1.29
N LYS A 165 12.95 5.18 -0.89
CA LYS A 165 13.41 4.78 0.45
C LYS A 165 12.63 5.55 1.52
N GLN A 166 12.49 6.87 1.38
CA GLN A 166 11.72 7.67 2.32
C GLN A 166 10.24 7.25 2.34
N GLN A 167 9.64 6.99 1.19
CA GLN A 167 8.24 6.53 1.11
C GLN A 167 8.07 5.21 1.85
N SER A 168 9.00 4.27 1.71
CA SER A 168 8.95 3.01 2.45
C SER A 168 9.04 3.22 3.97
N GLU A 169 9.84 4.17 4.45
CA GLU A 169 9.89 4.47 5.89
C GLU A 169 8.59 5.14 6.37
N ILE A 170 8.04 6.07 5.57
CA ILE A 170 6.74 6.69 5.85
C ILE A 170 5.62 5.65 5.93
N ASP A 171 5.59 4.70 4.98
CA ASP A 171 4.58 3.64 4.94
C ASP A 171 4.72 2.69 6.14
N ARG A 172 5.94 2.39 6.60
CA ARG A 172 6.18 1.63 7.83
C ARG A 172 5.68 2.38 9.06
N GLU A 173 5.99 3.66 9.19
CA GLU A 173 5.48 4.49 10.30
C GLU A 173 3.95 4.50 10.32
N ARG A 174 3.31 4.65 9.15
CA ARG A 174 1.86 4.58 8.99
C ARG A 174 1.31 3.20 9.41
N GLN A 175 1.94 2.11 9.00
CA GLN A 175 1.53 0.75 9.39
C GLN A 175 1.63 0.52 10.90
N VAL A 176 2.68 1.05 11.55
CA VAL A 176 2.82 0.99 13.01
C VAL A 176 1.66 1.73 13.69
N ILE A 177 1.34 2.95 13.26
CA ILE A 177 0.21 3.72 13.79
C ILE A 177 -1.11 2.98 13.57
N SER A 178 -1.32 2.44 12.37
CA SER A 178 -2.50 1.62 12.05
C SER A 178 -2.65 0.43 12.99
N PHE A 179 -1.58 -0.33 13.20
CA PHE A 179 -1.56 -1.45 14.12
C PHE A 179 -1.84 -1.01 15.57
N GLU A 180 -1.27 0.11 16.01
CA GLU A 180 -1.53 0.67 17.34
C GLU A 180 -2.99 1.08 17.50
N LEU A 181 -3.58 1.74 16.51
CA LEU A 181 -5.00 2.11 16.48
C LEU A 181 -5.89 0.87 16.54
N LYS A 182 -5.65 -0.11 15.67
CA LYS A 182 -6.36 -1.40 15.68
C LYS A 182 -6.27 -2.05 17.05
N SER A 183 -5.07 -2.13 17.63
CA SER A 183 -4.87 -2.72 18.97
C SER A 183 -5.63 -1.97 20.05
N PHE A 184 -5.71 -0.63 19.96
CA PHE A 184 -6.37 0.21 20.95
C PHE A 184 -7.90 0.07 20.90
N PHE A 185 -8.48 0.01 19.70
CA PHE A 185 -9.92 -0.12 19.49
C PHE A 185 -10.40 -1.57 19.59
N ALA A 186 -9.55 -2.56 19.29
CA ALA A 186 -9.90 -3.98 19.36
C ALA A 186 -9.96 -4.53 20.79
N ILE A 187 -9.45 -3.82 21.81
CA ILE A 187 -9.56 -4.27 23.20
C ILE A 187 -11.04 -4.17 23.60
N PRO A 188 -11.73 -5.30 23.86
CA PRO A 188 -13.04 -5.26 24.47
C PRO A 188 -12.86 -4.67 25.86
N ARG A 189 -13.11 -3.37 26.01
CA ARG A 189 -13.22 -2.76 27.33
C ARG A 189 -14.50 -3.30 27.89
N ASN A 190 -14.36 -4.30 28.76
CA ASN A 190 -15.39 -4.88 29.62
C ASN A 190 -16.61 -3.98 29.64
N VAL A 191 -17.65 -4.41 28.93
CA VAL A 191 -18.99 -3.84 29.01
C VAL A 191 -19.22 -3.52 30.48
N SER A 192 -19.44 -2.23 30.74
CA SER A 192 -19.84 -1.62 32.00
C SER A 192 -20.32 -2.66 33.02
N LYS A 193 -19.72 -2.68 34.23
CA LYS A 193 -19.90 -3.67 35.32
C LYS A 193 -21.34 -4.18 35.55
N LYS A 194 -22.39 -3.51 35.05
CA LYS A 194 -23.78 -4.00 34.97
C LYS A 194 -24.04 -5.17 34.00
N GLY A 195 -23.35 -5.27 32.86
CA GLY A 195 -23.69 -6.28 31.83
C GLY A 195 -23.18 -7.70 32.12
N VAL A 196 -22.10 -7.81 32.90
CA VAL A 196 -21.51 -9.10 33.30
C VAL A 196 -22.39 -9.79 34.34
N ASP A 197 -22.95 -9.04 35.30
CA ASP A 197 -23.81 -9.61 36.34
C ASP A 197 -25.12 -10.16 35.75
N GLU A 198 -25.70 -9.47 34.77
CA GLU A 198 -26.97 -9.90 34.14
C GLU A 198 -26.79 -11.10 33.21
N SER A 199 -25.70 -11.12 32.43
CA SER A 199 -25.37 -12.27 31.57
C SER A 199 -24.96 -13.50 32.39
N LEU A 200 -24.21 -13.33 33.48
CA LEU A 200 -23.87 -14.40 34.42
C LEU A 200 -25.12 -14.91 35.15
N ALA A 201 -25.99 -14.02 35.61
CA ALA A 201 -27.27 -14.41 36.22
C ALA A 201 -28.19 -15.13 35.24
N LYS A 202 -28.17 -14.77 33.94
CA LYS A 202 -28.93 -15.48 32.90
C LYS A 202 -28.33 -16.86 32.60
N ALA A 203 -27.00 -16.97 32.54
CA ALA A 203 -26.31 -18.24 32.34
C ALA A 203 -26.52 -19.21 33.51
N LEU A 204 -26.46 -18.71 34.76
CA LEU A 204 -26.76 -19.51 35.96
C LEU A 204 -28.21 -20.01 35.95
N ARG A 205 -29.17 -19.13 35.65
CA ARG A 205 -30.59 -19.52 35.52
C ARG A 205 -30.79 -20.60 34.45
N ASN A 206 -30.17 -20.44 33.27
CA ASN A 206 -30.26 -21.43 32.20
C ASN A 206 -29.63 -22.78 32.60
N LEU A 207 -28.51 -22.78 33.32
CA LEU A 207 -27.89 -24.01 33.85
C LEU A 207 -28.76 -24.70 34.90
N THR A 208 -29.37 -23.93 35.80
CA THR A 208 -30.29 -24.46 36.80
C THR A 208 -31.52 -25.08 36.13
N SER A 209 -32.15 -24.37 35.18
CA SER A 209 -33.29 -24.91 34.42
C SER A 209 -32.93 -26.13 33.58
N ALA A 210 -31.75 -26.16 32.96
CA ALA A 210 -31.27 -27.34 32.23
C ALA A 210 -31.05 -28.53 33.17
N THR A 211 -30.53 -28.30 34.37
CA THR A 211 -30.30 -29.34 35.39
C THR A 211 -31.63 -29.90 35.92
N GLU A 212 -32.63 -29.02 36.12
CA GLU A 212 -33.98 -29.40 36.50
C GLU A 212 -34.67 -30.23 35.41
N ALA A 213 -34.55 -29.83 34.14
CA ALA A 213 -35.04 -30.61 33.01
C ALA A 213 -34.38 -32.00 32.91
N ILE A 214 -33.07 -32.10 33.17
CA ILE A 214 -32.35 -33.38 33.21
C ILE A 214 -32.86 -34.25 34.38
N SER A 215 -33.10 -33.66 35.55
CA SER A 215 -33.63 -34.38 36.71
C SER A 215 -35.03 -34.94 36.43
N ILE A 216 -35.91 -34.14 35.84
CA ILE A 216 -37.26 -34.57 35.41
C ILE A 216 -37.16 -35.67 34.35
N ALA A 217 -36.29 -35.51 33.36
CA ALA A 217 -36.06 -36.54 32.33
C ALA A 217 -35.58 -37.86 32.95
N ALA A 218 -34.65 -37.82 33.91
CA ALA A 218 -34.17 -39.00 34.62
C ALA A 218 -35.27 -39.67 35.46
N MET A 219 -36.15 -38.88 36.09
CA MET A 219 -37.29 -39.39 36.86
C MET A 219 -38.34 -40.06 35.96
N ASN A 220 -38.63 -39.45 34.81
CA ASN A 220 -39.51 -40.03 33.79
C ASN A 220 -38.92 -41.31 33.21
N LEU A 221 -37.60 -41.34 32.95
CA LEU A 221 -36.89 -42.52 32.47
C LEU A 221 -36.91 -43.65 33.52
N ARG A 222 -36.75 -43.34 34.81
CA ARG A 222 -36.91 -44.31 35.89
C ARG A 222 -38.34 -44.85 35.98
N THR A 223 -39.32 -44.02 35.71
CA THR A 223 -40.75 -44.41 35.72
C THR A 223 -41.06 -45.30 34.52
N SER A 224 -40.55 -44.99 33.33
CA SER A 224 -40.73 -45.84 32.14
C SER A 224 -39.95 -47.15 32.22
N VAL A 225 -38.77 -47.17 32.85
CA VAL A 225 -38.04 -48.42 33.18
C VAL A 225 -38.83 -49.31 34.16
N ARG A 226 -39.69 -48.71 35.00
CA ARG A 226 -40.56 -49.45 35.92
C ARG A 226 -41.78 -50.09 35.23
N VAL A 227 -42.06 -49.77 33.95
CA VAL A 227 -43.09 -50.41 33.10
C VAL A 227 -42.61 -51.76 32.50
N GLN A 228 -41.48 -52.27 32.98
CA GLN A 228 -40.94 -53.57 32.60
C GLN A 228 -41.54 -54.85 33.28
N PRO A 229 -42.64 -54.85 34.07
CA PRO A 229 -43.29 -56.11 34.46
C PRO A 229 -44.20 -56.69 33.36
N GLU A 230 -44.69 -55.90 32.40
CA GLU A 230 -45.56 -56.42 31.31
C GLU A 230 -44.81 -57.37 30.37
N LEU A 231 -43.50 -57.18 30.18
CA LEU A 231 -42.68 -58.09 29.37
C LEU A 231 -42.43 -59.45 30.04
N GLN A 232 -42.47 -59.53 31.37
CA GLN A 232 -42.36 -60.80 32.09
C GLN A 232 -43.65 -61.61 31.95
N GLU A 233 -44.82 -60.95 32.01
CA GLU A 233 -46.12 -61.58 31.83
C GLU A 233 -46.24 -62.18 30.42
N ILE A 234 -45.86 -61.43 29.38
CA ILE A 234 -45.83 -61.90 27.99
C ILE A 234 -44.87 -63.08 27.81
N GLN A 235 -43.69 -63.07 28.43
CA GLN A 235 -42.76 -64.21 28.36
C GLN A 235 -43.32 -65.47 29.03
N THR A 236 -43.99 -65.32 30.18
CA THR A 236 -44.62 -66.47 30.86
C THR A 236 -45.79 -67.03 30.05
N GLU A 237 -46.56 -66.18 29.38
CA GLU A 237 -47.68 -66.60 28.54
C GLU A 237 -47.20 -67.33 27.29
N VAL A 238 -46.18 -66.80 26.59
CA VAL A 238 -45.55 -67.44 25.42
C VAL A 238 -44.92 -68.79 25.78
N SER A 239 -44.25 -68.88 26.92
CA SER A 239 -43.70 -70.13 27.47
C SER A 239 -44.80 -71.18 27.72
N SER A 240 -45.90 -70.76 28.36
CA SER A 240 -47.03 -71.64 28.64
C SER A 240 -47.72 -72.13 27.37
N PHE A 241 -47.84 -71.27 26.36
CA PHE A 241 -48.38 -71.61 25.05
C PHE A 241 -47.52 -72.65 24.33
N HIS A 242 -46.20 -72.46 24.32
CA HIS A 242 -45.26 -73.39 23.68
C HIS A 242 -45.32 -74.79 24.32
N LYS A 243 -45.47 -74.85 25.65
CA LYS A 243 -45.61 -76.11 26.39
C LYS A 243 -46.90 -76.86 26.03
N ARG A 244 -48.03 -76.14 25.93
CA ARG A 244 -49.33 -76.72 25.50
C ARG A 244 -49.26 -77.26 24.07
N LEU A 245 -48.59 -76.54 23.17
CA LEU A 245 -48.42 -76.95 21.77
C LEU A 245 -47.56 -78.21 21.63
N GLY A 246 -46.54 -78.35 22.48
CA GLY A 246 -45.70 -79.55 22.54
C GLY A 246 -46.42 -80.80 23.05
N GLU A 247 -47.39 -80.67 23.96
CA GLU A 247 -48.22 -81.80 24.41
C GLU A 247 -49.18 -82.28 23.32
N ILE A 248 -49.82 -81.36 22.60
CA ILE A 248 -50.74 -81.69 21.49
C ILE A 248 -50.00 -82.43 20.36
N LEU A 249 -48.78 -81.98 20.02
CA LEU A 249 -47.98 -82.62 18.97
C LEU A 249 -47.41 -84.00 19.36
N LYS A 250 -47.27 -84.30 20.65
CA LYS A 250 -46.86 -85.64 21.12
C LYS A 250 -47.99 -86.67 21.06
N VAL A 251 -49.25 -86.24 21.22
CA VAL A 251 -50.43 -87.13 21.14
C VAL A 251 -50.74 -87.57 19.70
N THR A 252 -50.16 -86.91 18.69
CA THR A 252 -50.45 -87.19 17.27
C THR A 252 -49.41 -88.11 16.60
N ARG A 253 -48.54 -88.77 17.38
CA ARG A 253 -47.42 -89.59 16.87
C ARG A 253 -47.35 -91.01 17.44
N GLU A 254 -48.48 -91.55 17.86
CA GLU A 254 -48.71 -93.00 18.05
C GLU A 254 -49.58 -93.55 16.91
#